data_AF-A0A1X0P2T9-F1
#
_entry.id   AF-A0A1X0P2T9-F1
#
_cell.length_a   1.000
_cell.length_b   1.000
_cell.length_c   1.000
_cell.angle_alpha   90.00
_cell.angle_beta   90.00
_cell.angle_gamma   90.00
#
_symmetry.space_group_name_H-M   'P 1'
#
loop_
_entity.id
_entity.type
_entity.pdbx_description
1 polymer ?
#
loop_
_entity_poly.entity_id
_entity_poly.type
_entity_poly.pdbx_seq_one_letter_code
_entity_poly.pdbx_strand_id
1 'polypeptide(L)'
;MSSTRSEFTVCGLINHPVFQQCTEAAAYLQKEYSDLYHVNIYHEVPRDFYSRRQKLIDAKQIEDDHMDVIVIQTGVPQAMSGEAFLQRLQQETKFRVLNIPVDHVNSYVNMAVASWKKFLRQRGNSYAWMLVSIGDVICGRITFELYSQVLPRTCNNFWHLCCGDLGTIVRPRERGQQQVPMQHITHMKKQQQQQQQQQKEQEEEPHLNGNGTQGGESQQPEEATERGEGTQPQINGTTTTKAEKENKEEEEENGGEEEVRLSYKGTTFFRTLHGAWVMAGDITGDHGGNGGHSCYGRHFPDESYAIPHDTSGVIGMCNDGGGNTNASSFYITMKPMAWMNGRYVAFGRVMDGMQVVEAIHNVDVRHNQSPREVITIVDCGVIDLTE
;
A
#
# COMPACT_ATOMS: atom_id res chain seq x y z
N MET A 1 -3.07 -57.92 -6.32
CA MET A 1 -2.83 -56.61 -6.97
C MET A 1 -2.33 -55.69 -5.89
N SER A 2 -1.09 -55.20 -6.00
CA SER A 2 -0.57 -54.20 -5.06
C SER A 2 -1.45 -52.96 -5.20
N SER A 3 -2.27 -52.66 -4.20
CA SER A 3 -3.05 -51.43 -4.18
C SER A 3 -2.04 -50.29 -4.03
N THR A 4 -1.77 -49.57 -5.11
CA THR A 4 -0.90 -48.39 -5.07
C THR A 4 -1.52 -47.37 -4.13
N ARG A 5 -0.79 -47.01 -3.07
CA ARG A 5 -1.11 -45.95 -2.12
C ARG A 5 -1.46 -44.67 -2.89
N SER A 6 -2.58 -44.03 -2.57
CA SER A 6 -2.97 -42.76 -3.18
C SER A 6 -2.16 -41.63 -2.57
N GLU A 7 -1.47 -40.86 -3.40
CA GLU A 7 -0.62 -39.75 -2.95
C GLU A 7 -1.22 -38.41 -3.34
N PHE A 8 -1.30 -37.50 -2.38
CA PHE A 8 -1.84 -36.16 -2.52
C PHE A 8 -0.84 -35.12 -2.03
N THR A 9 -0.79 -33.96 -2.69
CA THR A 9 -0.12 -32.75 -2.20
C THR A 9 -1.16 -31.65 -2.05
N VAL A 10 -1.30 -31.12 -0.84
CA VAL A 10 -2.19 -29.99 -0.52
C VAL A 10 -1.34 -28.72 -0.51
N CYS A 11 -1.65 -27.80 -1.41
CA CYS A 11 -1.09 -26.45 -1.47
C CYS A 11 -2.20 -25.45 -1.13
N GLY A 12 -1.97 -24.49 -0.26
CA GLY A 12 -2.99 -23.49 0.02
C GLY A 12 -2.52 -22.40 0.97
N LEU A 13 -3.36 -21.39 1.11
CA LEU A 13 -3.13 -20.29 2.04
C LEU A 13 -3.26 -20.79 3.49
N ILE A 14 -2.19 -20.67 4.28
CA ILE A 14 -2.14 -21.17 5.66
C ILE A 14 -3.20 -20.49 6.54
N ASN A 15 -3.50 -19.22 6.26
CA ASN A 15 -4.55 -18.46 6.93
C ASN A 15 -5.97 -18.77 6.40
N HIS A 16 -6.17 -19.81 5.60
CA HIS A 16 -7.47 -20.23 5.09
C HIS A 16 -8.07 -21.40 5.91
N PRO A 17 -9.35 -21.33 6.33
CA PRO A 17 -9.99 -22.40 7.12
C PRO A 17 -9.99 -23.77 6.45
N VAL A 18 -10.23 -23.83 5.14
CA VAL A 18 -10.25 -25.10 4.38
C VAL A 18 -8.85 -25.73 4.34
N PHE A 19 -7.78 -24.94 4.35
CA PHE A 19 -6.42 -25.47 4.43
C PHE A 19 -6.18 -26.14 5.79
N GLN A 20 -6.71 -25.57 6.88
CA GLN A 20 -6.66 -26.18 8.21
C GLN A 20 -7.45 -27.50 8.27
N GLN A 21 -8.63 -27.54 7.66
CA GLN A 21 -9.41 -28.77 7.52
C GLN A 21 -8.63 -29.86 6.75
N CYS A 22 -7.99 -29.49 5.63
CA CYS A 22 -7.16 -30.42 4.85
C CYS A 22 -5.94 -30.91 5.65
N THR A 23 -5.34 -30.04 6.48
CA THR A 23 -4.21 -30.39 7.35
C THR A 23 -4.62 -31.38 8.44
N GLU A 24 -5.79 -31.19 9.04
CA GLU A 24 -6.38 -32.13 9.99
C GLU A 24 -6.72 -33.48 9.32
N ALA A 25 -7.31 -33.44 8.12
CA ALA A 25 -7.61 -34.64 7.35
C ALA A 25 -6.33 -35.43 7.01
N ALA A 26 -5.26 -34.75 6.63
CA ALA A 26 -3.96 -35.38 6.38
C ALA A 26 -3.41 -36.07 7.63
N ALA A 27 -3.49 -35.41 8.79
CA ALA A 27 -3.06 -36.01 10.06
C ALA A 27 -3.89 -37.25 10.44
N TYR A 28 -5.21 -37.18 10.21
CA TYR A 28 -6.11 -38.32 10.42
C TYR A 28 -5.77 -39.51 9.50
N LEU A 29 -5.58 -39.26 8.20
CA LEU A 29 -5.22 -40.30 7.23
C LEU A 29 -3.88 -40.94 7.54
N GLN A 30 -2.89 -40.14 7.95
CA GLN A 30 -1.57 -40.66 8.34
C GLN A 30 -1.64 -41.58 9.57
N LYS A 31 -2.65 -41.41 10.43
CA LYS A 31 -2.85 -42.23 11.63
C LYS A 31 -3.68 -43.49 11.35
N GLU A 32 -4.80 -43.35 10.64
CA GLU A 32 -5.82 -44.41 10.53
C GLU A 32 -5.81 -45.12 9.17
N TYR A 33 -5.19 -44.52 8.14
CA TYR A 33 -5.22 -45.00 6.75
C TYR A 33 -3.85 -44.88 6.04
N SER A 34 -2.74 -45.02 6.78
CA SER A 34 -1.38 -44.81 6.25
C SER A 34 -1.02 -45.72 5.08
N ASP A 35 -1.58 -46.93 5.02
CA ASP A 35 -1.32 -47.90 3.96
C ASP A 35 -2.05 -47.55 2.65
N LEU A 36 -3.11 -46.75 2.73
CA LEU A 36 -3.96 -46.38 1.59
C LEU A 36 -3.69 -44.96 1.09
N TYR A 37 -3.30 -44.04 1.99
CA TYR A 37 -3.11 -42.64 1.66
C TYR A 37 -1.76 -42.11 2.13
N HIS A 38 -1.16 -41.24 1.31
CA HIS A 38 -0.10 -40.33 1.68
C HIS A 38 -0.54 -38.91 1.35
N VAL A 39 -0.46 -37.99 2.31
CA VAL A 39 -0.80 -36.58 2.07
C VAL A 39 0.35 -35.70 2.52
N ASN A 40 0.92 -34.97 1.57
CA ASN A 40 1.94 -33.96 1.82
C ASN A 40 1.28 -32.59 1.96
N ILE A 41 1.57 -31.88 3.05
CA ILE A 41 1.09 -30.51 3.27
C ILE A 41 2.22 -29.54 2.92
N TYR A 42 1.97 -28.67 1.93
CA TYR A 42 2.94 -27.66 1.51
C TYR A 42 2.59 -26.31 2.11
N HIS A 43 3.45 -25.81 3.00
CA HIS A 43 3.31 -24.49 3.63
C HIS A 43 4.08 -23.45 2.83
N GLU A 44 3.39 -22.41 2.37
CA GLU A 44 4.01 -21.30 1.65
C GLU A 44 3.33 -19.97 1.96
N VAL A 45 4.01 -18.88 1.62
CA VAL A 45 3.44 -17.53 1.70
C VAL A 45 2.54 -17.25 0.50
N PRO A 46 1.57 -16.30 0.61
CA PRO A 46 0.62 -16.02 -0.48
C PRO A 46 1.26 -15.81 -1.85
N ARG A 47 2.33 -15.02 -1.95
CA ARG A 47 3.06 -14.83 -3.22
C ARG A 47 3.50 -16.13 -3.89
N ASP A 48 4.06 -17.05 -3.11
CA ASP A 48 4.59 -18.31 -3.63
C ASP A 48 3.42 -19.24 -4.04
N PHE A 49 2.32 -19.23 -3.27
CA PHE A 49 1.06 -19.91 -3.62
C PHE A 49 0.47 -19.39 -4.94
N TYR A 50 0.27 -18.08 -5.08
CA TYR A 50 -0.30 -17.51 -6.30
C TYR A 50 0.61 -17.73 -7.53
N SER A 51 1.93 -17.68 -7.35
CA SER A 51 2.87 -18.03 -8.42
C SER A 51 2.73 -19.49 -8.86
N ARG A 52 2.53 -20.43 -7.92
CA ARG A 52 2.23 -21.83 -8.26
C ARG A 52 0.88 -21.95 -8.95
N ARG A 53 -0.17 -21.33 -8.40
CA ARG A 53 -1.52 -21.34 -8.97
C ARG A 53 -1.50 -20.89 -10.43
N GLN A 54 -0.81 -19.78 -10.73
CA GLN A 54 -0.69 -19.30 -12.11
C GLN A 54 -0.05 -20.34 -13.04
N LYS A 55 1.03 -21.00 -12.62
CA LYS A 55 1.67 -22.07 -13.42
C LYS A 55 0.73 -23.25 -13.68
N LEU A 56 -0.13 -23.59 -12.71
CA LEU A 56 -1.12 -24.65 -12.87
C LEU A 56 -2.24 -24.24 -13.83
N ILE A 57 -2.67 -22.97 -13.82
CA ILE A 57 -3.62 -22.40 -14.79
C ILE A 57 -3.01 -22.43 -16.19
N ASP A 58 -1.78 -21.95 -16.35
CA ASP A 58 -1.09 -21.91 -17.64
C ASP A 58 -0.90 -23.33 -18.22
N ALA A 59 -0.66 -24.31 -17.34
CA ALA A 59 -0.58 -25.72 -17.68
C ALA A 59 -1.94 -26.42 -17.88
N LYS A 60 -3.06 -25.69 -17.71
CA LYS A 60 -4.45 -26.19 -17.78
C LYS A 60 -4.72 -27.35 -16.82
N GLN A 61 -4.08 -27.35 -15.65
CA GLN A 61 -4.26 -28.33 -14.58
C GLN A 61 -5.34 -27.92 -13.57
N ILE A 62 -5.70 -26.62 -13.55
CA ILE A 62 -6.81 -26.04 -12.81
C ILE A 62 -7.50 -24.96 -13.65
N GLU A 63 -8.72 -24.62 -13.27
CA GLU A 63 -9.45 -23.46 -13.81
C GLU A 63 -9.06 -22.17 -13.05
N ASP A 64 -9.40 -21.02 -13.62
CA ASP A 64 -9.20 -19.73 -12.95
C ASP A 64 -10.45 -19.34 -12.13
N ASP A 65 -10.69 -20.09 -11.06
CA ASP A 65 -11.93 -20.06 -10.26
C ASP A 65 -11.70 -19.64 -8.79
N HIS A 66 -10.61 -18.91 -8.51
CA HIS A 66 -10.22 -18.48 -7.16
C HIS A 66 -10.03 -19.61 -6.13
N MET A 67 -9.57 -20.80 -6.54
CA MET A 67 -9.15 -21.84 -5.60
C MET A 67 -8.02 -21.39 -4.66
N ASP A 68 -8.33 -21.20 -3.38
CA ASP A 68 -7.37 -20.87 -2.30
C ASP A 68 -6.70 -22.11 -1.67
N VAL A 69 -7.20 -23.31 -2.00
CA VAL A 69 -6.64 -24.61 -1.63
C VAL A 69 -6.68 -25.54 -2.83
N ILE A 70 -5.51 -25.99 -3.27
CA ILE A 70 -5.30 -26.84 -4.44
C ILE A 70 -4.75 -28.19 -3.96
N VAL A 71 -5.42 -29.27 -4.35
CA VAL A 71 -5.01 -30.64 -4.02
C VAL A 71 -4.63 -31.37 -5.30
N ILE A 72 -3.37 -31.73 -5.41
CA ILE A 72 -2.79 -32.45 -6.55
C ILE A 72 -2.68 -33.93 -6.19
N GLN A 73 -3.25 -34.81 -7.01
CA GLN A 73 -3.12 -36.26 -6.84
C GLN A 73 -2.09 -36.81 -7.83
N THR A 74 -1.14 -37.62 -7.36
CA THR A 74 -0.12 -38.24 -8.21
C THR A 74 -0.78 -39.11 -9.29
N GLY A 75 -0.40 -38.87 -10.55
CA GLY A 75 -0.92 -39.60 -11.71
C GLY A 75 -2.27 -39.09 -12.23
N VAL A 76 -2.86 -38.06 -11.61
CA VAL A 76 -4.09 -37.41 -12.08
C VAL A 76 -3.76 -36.03 -12.66
N PRO A 77 -4.11 -35.75 -13.93
CA PRO A 77 -3.75 -34.47 -14.57
C PRO A 77 -4.41 -33.23 -13.97
N GLN A 78 -5.66 -33.39 -13.51
CA GLN A 78 -6.47 -32.29 -12.98
C GLN A 78 -6.34 -32.24 -11.46
N ALA A 79 -6.01 -31.07 -10.90
CA ALA A 79 -6.07 -30.87 -9.46
C ALA A 79 -7.53 -30.61 -9.01
N MET A 80 -7.80 -30.78 -7.72
CA MET A 80 -9.11 -30.56 -7.12
C MET A 80 -9.05 -29.51 -6.03
N SER A 81 -10.20 -28.96 -5.63
CA SER A 81 -10.27 -28.00 -4.53
C SER A 81 -10.10 -28.70 -3.18
N GLY A 82 -9.75 -27.93 -2.14
CA GLY A 82 -9.72 -28.45 -0.77
C GLY A 82 -11.08 -29.03 -0.35
N GLU A 83 -12.19 -28.40 -0.72
CA GLU A 83 -13.54 -28.88 -0.45
C GLU A 83 -13.83 -30.20 -1.17
N ALA A 84 -13.48 -30.31 -2.44
CA ALA A 84 -13.66 -31.55 -3.22
C ALA A 84 -12.86 -32.70 -2.61
N PHE A 85 -11.63 -32.43 -2.17
CA PHE A 85 -10.79 -33.39 -1.45
C PHE A 85 -11.44 -33.83 -0.13
N LEU A 86 -11.91 -32.88 0.69
CA LEU A 86 -12.57 -33.19 1.97
C LEU A 86 -13.87 -33.97 1.76
N GLN A 87 -14.68 -33.64 0.75
CA GLN A 87 -15.89 -34.38 0.41
C GLN A 87 -15.57 -35.83 0.04
N ARG A 88 -14.55 -36.05 -0.79
CA ARG A 88 -14.08 -37.39 -1.16
C ARG A 88 -13.65 -38.19 0.07
N LEU A 89 -12.83 -37.61 0.94
CA LEU A 89 -12.38 -38.30 2.15
C LEU A 89 -13.53 -38.67 3.10
N GLN A 90 -14.56 -37.83 3.21
CA GLN A 90 -15.73 -38.15 4.03
C GLN A 90 -16.57 -39.31 3.46
N GLN A 91 -16.54 -39.54 2.14
CA GLN A 91 -17.20 -40.66 1.49
C GLN A 91 -16.38 -41.96 1.62
N GLU A 92 -15.06 -41.87 1.50
CA GLU A 92 -14.15 -43.03 1.47
C GLU A 92 -13.68 -43.46 2.87
N THR A 93 -13.76 -42.58 3.86
CA THR A 93 -13.22 -42.82 5.21
C THR A 93 -14.19 -42.42 6.32
N LYS A 94 -13.79 -42.66 7.59
CA LYS A 94 -14.52 -42.19 8.77
C LYS A 94 -14.16 -40.75 9.18
N PHE A 95 -13.28 -40.06 8.45
CA PHE A 95 -12.96 -38.65 8.70
C PHE A 95 -14.22 -37.79 8.56
N ARG A 96 -14.43 -36.82 9.45
CA ARG A 96 -15.55 -35.87 9.36
C ARG A 96 -15.05 -34.47 9.67
N VAL A 97 -15.45 -33.51 8.83
CA VAL A 97 -15.17 -32.09 9.08
C VAL A 97 -16.09 -31.61 10.20
N LEU A 98 -15.51 -31.00 11.22
CA LEU A 98 -16.28 -30.49 12.35
C LEU A 98 -16.92 -29.14 11.99
N ASN A 99 -18.21 -28.99 12.22
CA ASN A 99 -18.87 -27.68 12.12
C ASN A 99 -18.69 -26.92 13.44
N ILE A 100 -17.53 -26.28 13.60
CA ILE A 100 -17.20 -25.49 14.78
C ILE A 100 -17.58 -24.02 14.53
N PRO A 101 -18.43 -23.41 15.38
CA PRO A 101 -18.78 -21.99 15.27
C PRO A 101 -17.56 -21.09 15.20
N VAL A 102 -17.62 -20.01 14.40
CA VAL A 102 -16.48 -19.12 14.12
C VAL A 102 -15.93 -18.45 15.39
N ASP A 103 -16.81 -18.15 16.34
CA ASP A 103 -16.51 -17.54 17.64
C ASP A 103 -15.86 -18.49 18.65
N HIS A 104 -15.88 -19.80 18.39
CA HIS A 104 -15.23 -20.78 19.25
C HIS A 104 -13.71 -20.72 19.12
N VAL A 105 -12.98 -20.88 20.23
CA VAL A 105 -11.49 -20.80 20.25
C VAL A 105 -10.81 -21.78 19.29
N ASN A 106 -11.42 -22.95 19.09
CA ASN A 106 -10.94 -23.99 18.17
C ASN A 106 -11.62 -23.94 16.79
N SER A 107 -12.23 -22.82 16.40
CA SER A 107 -12.78 -22.67 15.06
C SER A 107 -11.66 -22.76 14.02
N TYR A 108 -11.95 -23.26 12.82
CA TYR A 108 -10.95 -23.33 11.76
C TYR A 108 -10.42 -21.94 11.35
N VAL A 109 -11.19 -20.87 11.58
CA VAL A 109 -10.75 -19.49 11.40
C VAL A 109 -9.66 -19.14 12.42
N ASN A 110 -9.90 -19.41 13.71
CA ASN A 110 -8.93 -19.16 14.77
C ASN A 110 -7.68 -20.04 14.63
N MET A 111 -7.86 -21.31 14.26
CA MET A 111 -6.75 -22.20 13.92
C MET A 111 -5.93 -21.66 12.75
N ALA A 112 -6.56 -21.12 11.71
CA ALA A 112 -5.85 -20.56 10.57
C ALA A 112 -4.99 -19.35 10.97
N VAL A 113 -5.52 -18.45 11.81
CA VAL A 113 -4.76 -17.33 12.37
C VAL A 113 -3.57 -17.82 13.21
N ALA A 114 -3.81 -18.80 14.10
CA ALA A 114 -2.76 -19.35 14.97
C ALA A 114 -1.66 -20.06 14.15
N SER A 115 -2.05 -20.89 13.17
CA SER A 115 -1.15 -21.58 12.25
C SER A 115 -0.35 -20.60 11.41
N TRP A 116 -0.96 -19.52 10.93
CA TRP A 116 -0.26 -18.47 10.19
C TRP A 116 0.79 -17.76 11.05
N LYS A 117 0.43 -17.31 12.26
CA LYS A 117 1.39 -16.70 13.20
C LYS A 117 2.53 -17.66 13.53
N LYS A 118 2.24 -18.95 13.76
CA LYS A 118 3.25 -19.98 14.02
C LYS A 118 4.19 -20.16 12.83
N PHE A 119 3.65 -20.23 11.62
CA PHE A 119 4.45 -20.35 10.39
C PHE A 119 5.38 -19.15 10.21
N LEU A 120 4.88 -17.92 10.38
CA LEU A 120 5.70 -16.71 10.30
C LEU A 120 6.81 -16.68 11.35
N ARG A 121 6.51 -17.05 12.61
CA ARG A 121 7.52 -17.16 13.68
C ARG A 121 8.65 -18.12 13.33
N GLN A 122 8.31 -19.28 12.76
CA GLN A 122 9.30 -20.30 12.38
C GLN A 122 10.25 -19.85 11.27
N ARG A 123 9.83 -18.89 10.43
CA ARG A 123 10.69 -18.29 9.41
C ARG A 123 11.70 -17.30 10.00
N GLY A 124 11.45 -16.77 11.20
CA GLY A 124 12.39 -15.92 11.94
C GLY A 124 12.55 -14.48 11.42
N ASN A 125 11.76 -14.07 10.42
CA ASN A 125 11.78 -12.72 9.85
C ASN A 125 10.75 -11.81 10.52
N SER A 126 10.87 -10.50 10.26
CA SER A 126 9.88 -9.50 10.65
C SER A 126 8.90 -9.23 9.51
N TYR A 127 7.69 -8.78 9.82
CA TYR A 127 6.64 -8.59 8.82
C TYR A 127 5.92 -7.26 9.02
N ALA A 128 5.71 -6.55 7.92
CA ALA A 128 5.04 -5.25 7.88
C ALA A 128 3.91 -5.25 6.84
N TRP A 129 2.98 -4.32 6.96
CA TRP A 129 1.90 -4.16 5.99
C TRP A 129 1.56 -2.67 5.78
N MET A 130 1.01 -2.37 4.61
CA MET A 130 0.52 -1.05 4.22
C MET A 130 -0.83 -1.19 3.53
N LEU A 131 -1.82 -0.42 3.96
CA LEU A 131 -3.09 -0.22 3.25
C LEU A 131 -2.91 0.98 2.31
N VAL A 132 -3.27 0.82 1.04
CA VAL A 132 -3.02 1.83 0.00
C VAL A 132 -4.32 2.31 -0.63
N SER A 133 -4.42 3.61 -0.88
CA SER A 133 -5.43 4.19 -1.77
C SER A 133 -4.81 4.75 -3.05
N ILE A 134 -5.59 4.77 -4.12
CA ILE A 134 -5.35 5.56 -5.33
C ILE A 134 -6.53 6.52 -5.46
N GLY A 135 -6.24 7.82 -5.39
CA GLY A 135 -7.26 8.84 -5.14
C GLY A 135 -8.02 8.54 -3.85
N ASP A 136 -9.36 8.52 -3.94
CA ASP A 136 -10.25 8.24 -2.82
C ASP A 136 -10.63 6.75 -2.69
N VAL A 137 -10.05 5.87 -3.52
CA VAL A 137 -10.39 4.44 -3.56
C VAL A 137 -9.33 3.62 -2.84
N ILE A 138 -9.74 2.85 -1.82
CA ILE A 138 -8.89 1.87 -1.16
C ILE A 138 -8.63 0.70 -2.11
N CYS A 139 -7.38 0.50 -2.53
CA CYS A 139 -6.99 -0.56 -3.46
C CYS A 139 -6.69 -1.88 -2.75
N GLY A 140 -6.23 -1.82 -1.50
CA GLY A 140 -5.96 -3.01 -0.69
C GLY A 140 -4.67 -2.94 0.10
N ARG A 141 -4.30 -4.08 0.68
CA ARG A 141 -3.14 -4.21 1.56
C ARG A 141 -1.97 -4.86 0.82
N ILE A 142 -0.78 -4.28 0.98
CA ILE A 142 0.50 -4.89 0.65
C ILE A 142 1.11 -5.41 1.94
N THR A 143 1.55 -6.66 1.96
CA THR A 143 2.24 -7.26 3.11
C THR A 143 3.67 -7.61 2.71
N PHE A 144 4.63 -7.31 3.57
CA PHE A 144 6.06 -7.47 3.34
C PHE A 144 6.66 -8.49 4.31
N GLU A 145 7.55 -9.33 3.79
CA GLU A 145 8.53 -10.06 4.59
C GLU A 145 9.83 -9.25 4.60
N LEU A 146 10.28 -8.86 5.79
CA LEU A 146 11.53 -8.13 6.01
C LEU A 146 12.60 -9.12 6.46
N TYR A 147 13.71 -9.21 5.73
CA TYR A 147 14.78 -10.18 5.98
C TYR A 147 15.67 -9.75 7.16
N SER A 148 15.05 -9.57 8.33
CA SER A 148 15.66 -9.01 9.54
C SER A 148 16.79 -9.85 10.13
N GLN A 149 16.89 -11.13 9.74
CA GLN A 149 18.03 -11.99 10.10
C GLN A 149 19.30 -11.64 9.31
N VAL A 150 19.15 -11.01 8.14
CA VAL A 150 20.25 -10.66 7.24
C VAL A 150 20.53 -9.16 7.28
N LEU A 151 19.50 -8.33 7.35
CA LEU A 151 19.59 -6.87 7.40
C LEU A 151 18.82 -6.28 8.59
N PRO A 152 19.21 -6.59 9.84
CA PRO A 152 18.49 -6.16 11.04
C PRO A 152 18.31 -4.65 11.13
N ARG A 153 19.33 -3.83 10.80
CA ARG A 153 19.23 -2.37 10.96
C ARG A 153 18.29 -1.76 9.92
N THR A 154 18.43 -2.17 8.67
CA THR A 154 17.60 -1.69 7.55
C THR A 154 16.15 -2.10 7.75
N CYS A 155 15.92 -3.37 8.14
CA CYS A 155 14.58 -3.87 8.44
C CYS A 155 13.96 -3.15 9.65
N ASN A 156 14.74 -2.90 10.70
CA ASN A 156 14.25 -2.23 11.90
C ASN A 156 13.85 -0.77 11.63
N ASN A 157 14.59 -0.05 10.78
CA ASN A 157 14.16 1.26 10.30
C ASN A 157 12.80 1.22 9.62
N PHE A 158 12.64 0.33 8.63
CA PHE A 158 11.37 0.20 7.92
C PHE A 158 10.23 -0.24 8.85
N TRP A 159 10.51 -1.14 9.80
CA TRP A 159 9.55 -1.67 10.76
C TRP A 159 9.02 -0.58 11.69
N HIS A 160 9.88 0.25 12.29
CA HIS A 160 9.47 1.35 13.16
C HIS A 160 8.68 2.42 12.40
N LEU A 161 9.06 2.73 11.17
CA LEU A 161 8.31 3.66 10.33
C LEU A 161 6.93 3.10 9.92
N CYS A 162 6.79 1.78 9.77
CA CYS A 162 5.47 1.15 9.63
C CYS A 162 4.66 1.19 10.93
N CYS A 163 5.30 0.94 12.08
CA CYS A 163 4.64 0.94 13.39
C CYS A 163 4.18 2.35 13.80
N GLY A 164 4.99 3.37 13.51
CA GLY A 164 4.76 4.75 13.94
C GLY A 164 4.96 4.97 15.43
N ASP A 165 5.82 4.16 16.07
CA ASP A 165 6.05 4.09 17.53
C ASP A 165 7.10 5.09 18.05
N LEU A 166 7.78 5.81 17.16
CA LEU A 166 8.87 6.73 17.53
C LEU A 166 8.45 8.19 17.70
N GLY A 167 7.17 8.51 17.50
CA GLY A 167 6.64 9.86 17.68
C GLY A 167 7.03 10.86 16.58
N THR A 168 7.15 12.12 16.97
CA THR A 168 7.46 13.26 16.08
C THR A 168 8.80 13.86 16.49
N ILE A 169 9.61 14.23 15.50
CA ILE A 169 10.86 14.98 15.69
C ILE A 169 10.71 16.39 15.14
N VAL A 170 11.54 17.31 15.63
CA VAL A 170 11.68 18.66 15.07
C VAL A 170 13.05 18.77 14.40
N ARG A 171 13.08 19.26 13.15
CA ARG A 171 14.31 19.48 12.39
C ARG A 171 14.31 20.86 11.73
N PRO A 172 15.50 21.44 11.44
CA PRO A 172 15.58 22.63 10.60
C PRO A 172 15.10 22.32 9.18
N ARG A 173 14.29 23.22 8.58
CA ARG A 173 13.95 23.15 7.15
C ARG A 173 15.19 23.37 6.31
N GLU A 174 15.42 22.49 5.34
CA GLU A 174 16.50 22.65 4.38
C GLU A 174 16.15 23.75 3.35
N ARG A 175 17.07 24.70 3.14
CA ARG A 175 16.90 25.79 2.15
C ARG A 175 16.79 25.18 0.74
N GLY A 176 15.66 25.39 0.08
CA GLY A 176 15.43 24.97 -1.32
C GLY A 176 14.10 24.26 -1.58
N GLN A 177 13.37 23.85 -0.53
CA GLN A 177 12.00 23.35 -0.67
C GLN A 177 11.03 24.52 -0.81
N GLN A 178 10.84 25.00 -2.04
CA GLN A 178 9.78 25.95 -2.34
C GLN A 178 8.44 25.24 -2.08
N GLN A 179 7.79 25.55 -0.95
CA GLN A 179 6.37 25.25 -0.80
C GLN A 179 5.65 26.00 -1.93
N VAL A 180 5.10 25.25 -2.90
CA VAL A 180 4.04 25.81 -3.72
C VAL A 180 2.91 26.14 -2.75
N PRO A 181 2.49 27.41 -2.61
CA PRO A 181 1.52 27.78 -1.60
C PRO A 181 0.25 26.95 -1.82
N MET A 182 -0.26 26.38 -0.73
CA MET A 182 -1.47 25.56 -0.64
C MET A 182 -2.74 26.42 -0.87
N GLN A 183 -2.75 27.28 -1.88
CA GLN A 183 -3.91 28.07 -2.27
C GLN A 183 -4.89 27.22 -3.09
N HIS A 184 -4.43 26.21 -3.83
CA HIS A 184 -5.31 25.33 -4.62
C HIS A 184 -6.19 24.40 -3.76
N ILE A 185 -5.67 23.82 -2.67
CA ILE A 185 -6.47 22.93 -1.80
C ILE A 185 -7.45 23.75 -0.94
N THR A 186 -7.05 24.95 -0.50
CA THR A 186 -7.93 25.85 0.27
C THR A 186 -9.07 26.40 -0.59
N HIS A 187 -8.83 26.69 -1.88
CA HIS A 187 -9.88 27.08 -2.82
C HIS A 187 -10.85 25.94 -3.13
N MET A 188 -10.35 24.70 -3.31
CA MET A 188 -11.21 23.52 -3.52
C MET A 188 -12.04 23.18 -2.28
N LYS A 189 -11.48 23.27 -1.07
CA LYS A 189 -12.24 23.07 0.19
C LYS A 189 -13.30 24.16 0.41
N LYS A 190 -12.99 25.42 0.06
CA LYS A 190 -13.99 26.51 0.07
C LYS A 190 -15.07 26.33 -0.99
N GLN A 191 -14.73 25.84 -2.19
CA GLN A 191 -15.71 25.54 -3.24
C GLN A 191 -16.59 24.34 -2.88
N GLN A 192 -16.04 23.28 -2.28
CA GLN A 192 -16.84 22.15 -1.78
C GLN A 192 -17.76 22.55 -0.61
N GLN A 193 -17.30 23.40 0.31
CA GLN A 193 -18.17 23.94 1.36
C GLN A 193 -19.26 24.86 0.80
N GLN A 194 -18.95 25.72 -0.17
CA GLN A 194 -19.97 26.57 -0.82
C GLN A 194 -20.98 25.75 -1.63
N GLN A 195 -20.56 24.66 -2.31
CA GLN A 195 -21.48 23.76 -3.02
C GLN A 195 -22.36 22.95 -2.07
N GLN A 196 -21.84 22.48 -0.93
CA GLN A 196 -22.64 21.79 0.10
C GLN A 196 -23.60 22.73 0.81
N GLN A 197 -23.26 24.01 0.95
CA GLN A 197 -24.13 25.02 1.56
C GLN A 197 -25.23 25.47 0.60
N GLN A 198 -24.93 25.62 -0.69
CA GLN A 198 -25.94 25.88 -1.74
C GLN A 198 -26.89 24.69 -1.97
N GLN A 199 -26.43 23.44 -1.80
CA GLN A 199 -27.32 22.27 -1.85
C GLN A 199 -28.24 22.18 -0.62
N LYS A 200 -27.76 22.56 0.58
CA LYS A 200 -28.61 22.64 1.78
C LYS A 200 -29.64 23.77 1.71
N GLU A 201 -29.31 24.90 1.08
CA GLU A 201 -30.22 26.03 0.92
C GLU A 201 -31.28 25.81 -0.19
N GLN A 202 -31.09 24.82 -1.09
CA GLN A 202 -32.07 24.45 -2.11
C GLN A 202 -33.06 23.36 -1.65
N GLU A 203 -32.82 22.70 -0.50
CA GLU A 203 -33.72 21.70 0.08
C GLU A 203 -34.66 22.28 1.16
N GLU A 204 -34.53 23.56 1.53
CA GLU A 204 -35.40 24.24 2.50
C GLU A 204 -36.05 25.52 1.93
N GLU A 205 -36.99 25.40 0.99
CA GLU A 205 -38.01 26.44 0.71
C GLU A 205 -39.34 25.78 0.27
N PRO A 206 -40.51 26.20 0.80
CA PRO A 206 -41.78 25.51 0.62
C PRO A 206 -42.49 25.89 -0.68
N HIS A 207 -43.04 24.89 -1.39
CA HIS A 207 -43.91 25.09 -2.55
C HIS A 207 -45.22 25.82 -2.17
N LEU A 208 -45.45 26.99 -2.78
CA LEU A 208 -46.77 27.64 -2.87
C LEU A 208 -47.11 27.99 -4.32
N ASN A 209 -48.29 27.52 -4.75
CA ASN A 209 -48.93 27.74 -6.04
C ASN A 209 -49.44 29.18 -6.22
N GLY A 210 -49.41 29.70 -7.47
CA GLY A 210 -50.19 30.88 -7.85
C GLY A 210 -50.07 31.29 -9.33
N ASN A 211 -51.18 31.19 -10.07
CA ASN A 211 -51.41 31.63 -11.46
C ASN A 211 -51.19 33.13 -11.73
N GLY A 212 -50.87 33.52 -12.98
CA GLY A 212 -51.17 34.88 -13.50
C GLY A 212 -50.39 35.39 -14.73
N THR A 213 -50.85 35.03 -15.92
CA THR A 213 -51.14 35.82 -17.15
C THR A 213 -50.35 37.11 -17.56
N GLN A 214 -49.80 37.06 -18.79
CA GLN A 214 -49.69 38.06 -19.89
C GLN A 214 -48.77 39.31 -19.88
N GLY A 215 -48.17 39.53 -21.06
CA GLY A 215 -47.63 40.78 -21.61
C GLY A 215 -46.11 40.89 -21.48
N GLY A 216 -45.28 41.04 -22.50
CA GLY A 216 -45.47 41.66 -23.82
C GLY A 216 -44.35 42.70 -24.00
N GLU A 217 -43.62 42.58 -25.10
CA GLU A 217 -42.77 43.61 -25.73
C GLU A 217 -41.28 43.78 -25.31
N SER A 218 -40.47 43.39 -26.28
CA SER A 218 -39.11 43.78 -26.65
C SER A 218 -38.82 45.28 -26.70
N GLN A 219 -37.58 45.67 -26.36
CA GLN A 219 -36.72 46.58 -27.15
C GLN A 219 -35.33 46.76 -26.50
N GLN A 220 -34.27 46.49 -27.28
CA GLN A 220 -32.97 47.19 -27.19
C GLN A 220 -33.09 48.51 -27.98
N PRO A 221 -32.28 49.54 -27.69
CA PRO A 221 -31.01 49.78 -28.43
C PRO A 221 -29.85 50.22 -27.50
N GLU A 222 -28.60 49.84 -27.77
CA GLU A 222 -27.56 50.54 -28.56
C GLU A 222 -27.01 51.88 -28.00
N GLU A 223 -25.69 51.84 -27.80
CA GLU A 223 -24.62 52.86 -27.95
C GLU A 223 -24.86 54.35 -27.61
N ALA A 224 -23.96 54.89 -26.77
CA ALA A 224 -23.34 56.19 -27.05
C ALA A 224 -21.97 56.31 -26.36
N THR A 225 -20.98 56.61 -27.20
CA THR A 225 -19.62 57.01 -26.84
C THR A 225 -19.63 58.50 -26.57
N GLU A 226 -19.11 58.98 -25.44
CA GLU A 226 -18.72 60.39 -25.33
C GLU A 226 -17.53 60.60 -24.39
N ARG A 227 -16.54 61.32 -24.93
CA ARG A 227 -15.35 61.83 -24.22
C ARG A 227 -15.75 63.09 -23.47
N GLY A 228 -15.29 63.21 -22.22
CA GLY A 228 -15.32 64.46 -21.47
C GLY A 228 -14.12 64.52 -20.54
N GLU A 229 -13.17 65.41 -20.88
CA GLU A 229 -12.04 65.79 -20.03
C GLU A 229 -12.51 66.55 -18.77
N GLY A 230 -11.85 66.33 -17.64
CA GLY A 230 -12.15 67.06 -16.41
C GLY A 230 -11.29 66.68 -15.20
N THR A 231 -10.07 67.23 -15.18
CA THR A 231 -9.37 67.79 -14.00
C THR A 231 -9.06 66.91 -12.77
N GLN A 232 -7.75 66.74 -12.52
CA GLN A 232 -7.14 66.20 -11.30
C GLN A 232 -7.44 67.02 -10.03
N PRO A 233 -7.25 66.40 -8.85
CA PRO A 233 -6.30 66.97 -7.89
C PRO A 233 -5.29 65.96 -7.33
N GLN A 234 -4.02 66.30 -7.52
CA GLN A 234 -2.93 66.35 -6.52
C GLN A 234 -2.89 65.21 -5.46
N ILE A 235 -2.00 64.25 -5.69
CA ILE A 235 -1.56 63.24 -4.72
C ILE A 235 -0.34 63.80 -3.97
N ASN A 236 -0.49 64.11 -2.69
CA ASN A 236 0.62 64.44 -1.81
C ASN A 236 1.43 63.17 -1.50
N GLY A 237 2.72 63.23 -1.82
CA GLY A 237 3.69 62.20 -1.49
C GLY A 237 3.83 62.04 0.02
N THR A 238 3.88 60.79 0.47
CA THR A 238 4.40 60.46 1.79
C THR A 238 5.71 59.71 1.58
N THR A 239 6.77 60.36 2.04
CA THR A 239 8.16 59.92 2.05
C THR A 239 8.28 58.61 2.82
N THR A 240 8.52 57.49 2.14
CA THR A 240 8.96 56.25 2.80
C THR A 240 10.40 56.47 3.27
N THR A 241 10.57 56.63 4.57
CA THR A 241 11.87 56.71 5.22
C THR A 241 12.62 55.39 5.07
N LYS A 242 13.94 55.48 4.93
CA LYS A 242 14.90 54.36 4.80
C LYS A 242 14.89 53.34 5.97
N ALA A 243 13.99 53.47 6.95
CA ALA A 243 13.88 52.57 8.10
C ALA A 243 12.85 51.43 7.90
N GLU A 244 12.03 51.44 6.84
CA GLU A 244 11.06 50.37 6.54
C GLU A 244 11.56 49.36 5.50
N LYS A 245 12.81 49.49 5.04
CA LYS A 245 13.49 48.51 4.19
C LYS A 245 14.48 47.60 4.93
N GLU A 246 14.79 47.89 6.20
CA GLU A 246 15.69 47.06 7.01
C GLU A 246 14.92 45.99 7.82
N ASN A 247 13.63 46.17 8.10
CA ASN A 247 12.81 45.14 8.77
C ASN A 247 12.24 44.05 7.85
N LYS A 248 12.70 43.94 6.60
CA LYS A 248 12.35 42.82 5.70
C LYS A 248 13.55 41.93 5.34
N GLU A 249 14.74 42.28 5.81
CA GLU A 249 15.95 41.46 5.61
C GLU A 249 16.39 40.74 6.90
N GLU A 250 15.77 41.01 8.06
CA GLU A 250 16.08 40.33 9.33
C GLU A 250 15.10 39.20 9.71
N GLU A 251 13.99 39.01 8.99
CA GLU A 251 13.08 37.85 9.21
C GLU A 251 13.47 36.59 8.39
N GLU A 252 14.49 36.65 7.53
CA GLU A 252 15.00 35.51 6.75
C GLU A 252 16.16 34.73 7.43
N GLU A 253 16.48 35.01 8.69
CA GLU A 253 17.59 34.36 9.40
C GLU A 253 17.21 33.20 10.34
N ASN A 254 15.91 32.93 10.54
CA ASN A 254 15.47 31.71 11.24
C ASN A 254 14.94 30.70 10.23
N GLY A 255 15.80 29.78 9.80
CA GLY A 255 15.39 28.60 9.06
C GLY A 255 14.29 27.86 9.84
N GLY A 256 13.05 27.94 9.36
CA GLY A 256 11.90 27.46 10.10
C GLY A 256 12.05 25.98 10.50
N GLU A 257 11.50 25.63 11.65
CA GLU A 257 11.46 24.26 12.12
C GLU A 257 10.35 23.47 11.40
N GLU A 258 10.61 22.19 11.16
CA GLU A 258 9.67 21.22 10.59
C GLU A 258 9.44 20.10 11.59
N GLU A 259 8.17 19.87 11.92
CA GLU A 259 7.73 18.68 12.65
C GLU A 259 7.56 17.51 11.69
N VAL A 260 8.30 16.43 11.93
CA VAL A 260 8.25 15.21 11.12
C VAL A 260 7.78 14.06 12.00
N ARG A 261 6.62 13.50 11.66
CA ARG A 261 6.15 12.25 12.26
C ARG A 261 6.93 11.08 11.67
N LEU A 262 7.56 10.27 12.52
CA LEU A 262 8.30 9.09 12.09
C LEU A 262 7.35 7.93 11.77
N SER A 263 6.60 8.05 10.68
CA SER A 263 5.66 7.05 10.22
C SER A 263 5.41 7.12 8.71
N TYR A 264 5.17 5.98 8.07
CA TYR A 264 4.71 5.94 6.67
C TYR A 264 3.22 6.27 6.51
N LYS A 265 2.43 6.24 7.58
CA LYS A 265 1.00 6.55 7.52
C LYS A 265 0.79 8.00 7.04
N GLY A 266 0.05 8.15 5.95
CA GLY A 266 -0.24 9.42 5.30
C GLY A 266 0.76 9.82 4.21
N THR A 267 1.89 9.11 4.08
CA THR A 267 2.88 9.38 3.02
C THR A 267 2.41 8.84 1.68
N THR A 268 3.07 9.26 0.59
CA THR A 268 2.66 8.93 -0.77
C THR A 268 3.67 8.09 -1.53
N PHE A 269 3.19 7.33 -2.52
CA PHE A 269 4.04 6.86 -3.61
C PHE A 269 4.29 8.04 -4.54
N PHE A 270 5.51 8.57 -4.53
CA PHE A 270 5.84 9.84 -5.18
C PHE A 270 6.47 9.69 -6.56
N ARG A 271 6.93 8.48 -6.93
CA ARG A 271 7.57 8.24 -8.24
C ARG A 271 7.36 6.81 -8.74
N THR A 272 7.06 6.67 -10.03
CA THR A 272 6.88 5.38 -10.72
C THR A 272 7.60 5.38 -12.08
N LEU A 273 8.41 4.35 -12.33
CA LEU A 273 9.05 4.10 -13.61
C LEU A 273 8.47 2.80 -14.14
N HIS A 274 7.62 2.97 -15.14
CA HIS A 274 6.94 1.86 -15.78
C HIS A 274 7.92 0.81 -16.27
N GLY A 275 7.65 -0.45 -15.94
CA GLY A 275 8.49 -1.60 -16.21
C GLY A 275 9.73 -1.72 -15.32
N ALA A 276 9.84 -0.96 -14.22
CA ALA A 276 10.99 -1.01 -13.32
C ALA A 276 10.59 -1.09 -11.84
N TRP A 277 10.02 -0.03 -11.28
CA TRP A 277 9.70 0.06 -9.85
C TRP A 277 8.57 1.06 -9.56
N VAL A 278 8.13 1.07 -8.31
CA VAL A 278 7.36 2.16 -7.66
C VAL A 278 8.13 2.62 -6.42
N MET A 279 8.09 3.91 -6.09
CA MET A 279 8.80 4.51 -4.96
C MET A 279 7.86 5.27 -4.02
N ALA A 280 8.14 5.15 -2.73
CA ALA A 280 7.38 5.77 -1.64
C ALA A 280 8.29 6.04 -0.43
N GLY A 281 7.69 6.52 0.66
CA GLY A 281 8.34 6.54 1.97
C GLY A 281 9.15 7.80 2.27
N ASP A 282 8.98 8.89 1.51
CA ASP A 282 9.44 10.20 1.98
C ASP A 282 8.50 10.65 3.10
N ILE A 283 8.95 10.59 4.35
CA ILE A 283 8.15 10.95 5.53
C ILE A 283 8.20 12.45 5.85
N THR A 284 8.93 13.23 5.05
CA THR A 284 9.17 14.66 5.29
C THR A 284 8.50 15.53 4.24
N GLY A 285 8.37 16.81 4.53
CA GLY A 285 7.92 17.84 3.60
C GLY A 285 6.56 17.55 3.01
N ASP A 286 6.50 17.59 1.68
CA ASP A 286 5.31 17.28 0.88
C ASP A 286 5.25 15.81 0.44
N HIS A 287 6.14 14.96 0.97
CA HIS A 287 6.31 13.56 0.58
C HIS A 287 6.73 13.37 -0.88
N GLY A 288 7.35 14.39 -1.49
CA GLY A 288 7.71 14.44 -2.92
C GLY A 288 8.99 13.68 -3.33
N GLY A 289 9.69 13.05 -2.38
CA GLY A 289 10.89 12.26 -2.65
C GLY A 289 12.20 13.05 -2.62
N ASN A 290 12.18 14.25 -2.04
CA ASN A 290 13.35 15.13 -1.91
C ASN A 290 13.89 15.18 -0.46
N GLY A 291 13.29 14.42 0.45
CA GLY A 291 13.74 14.32 1.83
C GLY A 291 13.77 12.88 2.33
N GLY A 292 13.28 12.71 3.55
CA GLY A 292 13.33 11.47 4.30
C GLY A 292 14.05 11.64 5.62
N HIS A 293 13.78 10.72 6.53
CA HIS A 293 14.46 10.62 7.82
C HIS A 293 14.37 9.18 8.31
N SER A 294 15.46 8.62 8.83
CA SER A 294 15.45 7.29 9.41
C SER A 294 15.11 7.31 10.90
N CYS A 295 14.81 6.16 11.49
CA CYS A 295 14.70 6.04 12.94
C CYS A 295 16.04 6.29 13.68
N TYR A 296 17.15 6.39 12.96
CA TYR A 296 18.49 6.60 13.50
C TYR A 296 19.02 8.03 13.31
N GLY A 297 18.23 8.93 12.71
CA GLY A 297 18.64 10.26 12.27
C GLY A 297 18.44 10.47 10.77
N ARG A 298 19.08 11.51 10.19
CA ARG A 298 18.88 11.86 8.77
C ARG A 298 19.18 10.70 7.82
N HIS A 299 20.32 10.04 8.00
CA HIS A 299 20.76 8.91 7.17
C HIS A 299 21.39 7.78 8.00
N PHE A 300 21.42 6.57 7.43
CA PHE A 300 22.19 5.44 7.91
C PHE A 300 22.95 4.73 6.76
N PRO A 301 24.10 4.07 7.06
CA PRO A 301 24.96 3.46 6.04
C PRO A 301 24.32 2.22 5.40
N ASP A 302 24.86 1.80 4.25
CA ASP A 302 24.45 0.56 3.60
C ASP A 302 24.88 -0.63 4.48
N GLU A 303 23.92 -1.48 4.84
CA GLU A 303 24.18 -2.59 5.76
C GLU A 303 24.80 -3.79 5.07
N SER A 304 24.20 -4.24 3.96
CA SER A 304 24.64 -5.41 3.19
C SER A 304 23.99 -5.43 1.81
N TYR A 305 24.64 -6.09 0.85
CA TYR A 305 24.11 -6.36 -0.49
C TYR A 305 23.77 -7.84 -0.69
N ALA A 306 23.53 -8.58 0.39
CA ALA A 306 23.29 -10.02 0.37
C ALA A 306 21.99 -10.43 -0.37
N ILE A 307 21.02 -9.52 -0.49
CA ILE A 307 19.73 -9.79 -1.12
C ILE A 307 19.79 -9.30 -2.57
N PRO A 308 19.63 -10.20 -3.55
CA PRO A 308 19.65 -9.81 -4.97
C PRO A 308 18.29 -9.25 -5.41
N HIS A 309 18.33 -8.41 -6.44
CA HIS A 309 17.16 -7.93 -7.17
C HIS A 309 16.80 -8.91 -8.29
N ASP A 310 16.48 -10.15 -7.93
CA ASP A 310 16.31 -11.28 -8.87
C ASP A 310 14.86 -11.54 -9.29
N THR A 311 13.90 -10.84 -8.70
CA THR A 311 12.47 -11.03 -8.94
C THR A 311 11.68 -9.72 -8.77
N SER A 312 10.40 -9.74 -9.17
CA SER A 312 9.46 -8.64 -8.88
C SER A 312 9.06 -8.64 -7.40
N GLY A 313 8.67 -7.50 -6.84
CA GLY A 313 8.27 -7.37 -5.45
C GLY A 313 9.44 -7.34 -4.47
N VAL A 314 10.69 -7.22 -4.92
CA VAL A 314 11.83 -6.95 -4.02
C VAL A 314 11.67 -5.53 -3.48
N ILE A 315 11.78 -5.35 -2.16
CA ILE A 315 11.77 -4.03 -1.52
C ILE A 315 13.20 -3.64 -1.14
N GLY A 316 13.56 -2.39 -1.44
CA GLY A 316 14.88 -1.86 -1.12
C GLY A 316 14.87 -0.37 -0.82
N MET A 317 15.93 0.11 -0.18
CA MET A 317 16.06 1.50 0.23
C MET A 317 16.52 2.38 -0.92
N CYS A 318 15.87 3.52 -1.08
CA CYS A 318 16.39 4.62 -1.90
C CYS A 318 17.59 5.25 -1.19
N ASN A 319 18.52 5.80 -1.96
CA ASN A 319 19.65 6.57 -1.47
C ASN A 319 19.94 7.74 -2.42
N ASP A 320 20.77 8.68 -1.97
CA ASP A 320 21.07 9.93 -2.70
C ASP A 320 22.11 9.74 -3.83
N GLY A 321 22.31 8.50 -4.30
CA GLY A 321 23.21 8.17 -5.40
C GLY A 321 24.69 8.01 -5.03
N GLY A 322 25.07 8.23 -3.76
CA GLY A 322 26.44 8.04 -3.24
C GLY A 322 26.66 6.79 -2.38
N GLY A 323 25.63 5.95 -2.19
CA GLY A 323 25.60 4.95 -1.13
C GLY A 323 25.53 5.58 0.26
N ASN A 324 25.36 4.76 1.28
CA ASN A 324 25.40 5.12 2.71
C ASN A 324 24.49 6.29 3.14
N THR A 325 23.43 6.54 2.38
CA THR A 325 22.49 7.65 2.55
C THR A 325 21.05 7.11 2.62
N ASN A 326 20.89 5.92 3.20
CA ASN A 326 19.55 5.36 3.39
C ASN A 326 18.80 6.20 4.43
N ALA A 327 17.50 6.44 4.19
CA ALA A 327 16.62 7.16 5.09
C ALA A 327 15.29 6.41 5.26
N SER A 328 14.18 6.99 4.84
CA SER A 328 12.85 6.37 4.86
C SER A 328 12.35 5.96 3.48
N SER A 329 12.84 6.59 2.41
CA SER A 329 12.36 6.32 1.06
C SER A 329 12.74 4.91 0.60
N PHE A 330 11.81 4.20 -0.01
CA PHE A 330 11.97 2.83 -0.48
C PHE A 330 11.36 2.66 -1.88
N TYR A 331 11.78 1.60 -2.57
CA TYR A 331 11.18 1.13 -3.82
C TYR A 331 10.69 -0.30 -3.72
N ILE A 332 9.75 -0.65 -4.59
CA ILE A 332 9.32 -2.03 -4.85
C ILE A 332 9.57 -2.32 -6.34
N THR A 333 10.30 -3.40 -6.65
CA THR A 333 10.61 -3.77 -8.04
C THR A 333 9.40 -4.38 -8.75
N MET A 334 9.29 -4.16 -10.05
CA MET A 334 8.27 -4.78 -10.91
C MET A 334 8.80 -5.96 -11.72
N LYS A 335 10.12 -6.15 -11.73
CA LYS A 335 10.82 -7.23 -12.43
C LYS A 335 12.21 -7.47 -11.82
N PRO A 336 12.95 -8.51 -12.24
CA PRO A 336 14.37 -8.65 -11.90
C PRO A 336 15.17 -7.42 -12.36
N MET A 337 15.97 -6.85 -11.45
CA MET A 337 16.73 -5.61 -11.66
C MET A 337 18.19 -5.78 -11.22
N ALA A 338 18.86 -6.82 -11.73
CA ALA A 338 20.21 -7.21 -11.32
C ALA A 338 21.27 -6.09 -11.38
N TRP A 339 21.07 -5.06 -12.21
CA TRP A 339 21.95 -3.88 -12.28
C TRP A 339 21.97 -3.04 -10.99
N MET A 340 20.95 -3.18 -10.13
CA MET A 340 20.84 -2.54 -8.82
C MET A 340 21.66 -3.26 -7.73
N ASN A 341 22.11 -4.50 -7.99
CA ASN A 341 22.90 -5.27 -7.05
C ASN A 341 24.24 -4.57 -6.75
N GLY A 342 24.60 -4.51 -5.47
CA GLY A 342 25.81 -3.81 -5.01
C GLY A 342 25.73 -2.28 -5.02
N ARG A 343 24.56 -1.71 -5.34
CA ARG A 343 24.32 -0.24 -5.38
C ARG A 343 23.21 0.21 -4.45
N TYR A 344 22.19 -0.64 -4.29
CA TYR A 344 21.04 -0.38 -3.42
C TYR A 344 20.83 -1.55 -2.47
N VAL A 345 20.46 -1.24 -1.24
CA VAL A 345 20.20 -2.24 -0.20
C VAL A 345 18.77 -2.77 -0.36
N ALA A 346 18.65 -4.01 -0.83
CA ALA A 346 17.40 -4.77 -0.74
C ALA A 346 17.30 -5.44 0.64
N PHE A 347 16.13 -5.37 1.26
CA PHE A 347 15.93 -5.81 2.64
C PHE A 347 14.69 -6.69 2.85
N GLY A 348 13.97 -7.04 1.79
CA GLY A 348 12.80 -7.90 1.90
C GLY A 348 12.11 -8.14 0.58
N ARG A 349 10.88 -8.63 0.67
CA ARG A 349 9.98 -8.78 -0.48
C ARG A 349 8.52 -8.57 -0.10
N VAL A 350 7.70 -8.22 -1.08
CA VAL A 350 6.25 -8.34 -1.01
C VAL A 350 5.92 -9.82 -0.83
N MET A 351 5.20 -10.12 0.25
CA MET A 351 4.70 -11.44 0.61
C MET A 351 3.26 -11.66 0.14
N ASP A 352 2.46 -10.59 0.08
CA ASP A 352 1.09 -10.57 -0.41
C ASP A 352 0.72 -9.16 -0.92
N GLY A 353 -0.25 -9.07 -1.82
CA GLY A 353 -0.74 -7.79 -2.36
C GLY A 353 0.03 -7.26 -3.58
N MET A 354 0.68 -8.13 -4.37
CA MET A 354 1.35 -7.70 -5.62
C MET A 354 0.39 -7.03 -6.60
N GLN A 355 -0.88 -7.43 -6.64
CA GLN A 355 -1.92 -6.78 -7.43
C GLN A 355 -2.14 -5.31 -7.05
N VAL A 356 -1.91 -4.94 -5.79
CA VAL A 356 -1.96 -3.54 -5.34
C VAL A 356 -0.73 -2.79 -5.87
N VAL A 357 0.45 -3.40 -5.82
CA VAL A 357 1.68 -2.83 -6.39
C VAL A 357 1.54 -2.64 -7.91
N GLU A 358 0.93 -3.59 -8.61
CA GLU A 358 0.62 -3.49 -10.04
C GLU A 358 -0.38 -2.36 -10.33
N ALA A 359 -1.41 -2.20 -9.50
CA ALA A 359 -2.35 -1.08 -9.62
C ALA A 359 -1.64 0.27 -9.47
N ILE A 360 -0.76 0.42 -8.46
CA ILE A 360 0.07 1.62 -8.27
C ILE A 360 0.97 1.87 -9.48
N HIS A 361 1.61 0.81 -9.97
CA HIS A 361 2.51 0.87 -11.12
C HIS A 361 1.81 1.32 -12.40
N ASN A 362 0.54 0.96 -12.58
CA ASN A 362 -0.24 1.25 -13.78
C ASN A 362 -0.93 2.63 -13.75
N VAL A 363 -0.78 3.40 -12.66
CA VAL A 363 -1.23 4.80 -12.63
C VAL A 363 -0.39 5.63 -13.59
N ASP A 364 -1.06 6.40 -14.44
CA ASP A 364 -0.41 7.32 -15.36
C ASP A 364 0.55 8.27 -14.62
N VAL A 365 1.73 8.48 -15.18
CA VAL A 365 2.73 9.39 -14.60
C VAL A 365 2.86 10.68 -15.40
N ARG A 366 3.36 11.72 -14.72
CA ARG A 366 3.81 12.97 -15.33
C ARG A 366 5.21 12.78 -15.93
N HIS A 367 5.73 13.81 -16.61
CA HIS A 367 7.05 13.76 -17.25
C HIS A 367 8.20 13.45 -16.26
N ASN A 368 8.06 13.91 -15.00
CA ASN A 368 9.01 13.71 -13.92
C ASN A 368 8.77 12.39 -13.17
N GLN A 369 8.00 11.46 -13.75
CA GLN A 369 7.68 10.14 -13.20
C GLN A 369 6.80 10.18 -11.94
N SER A 370 6.28 11.32 -11.50
CA SER A 370 5.33 11.36 -10.39
C SER A 370 3.95 10.88 -10.85
N PRO A 371 3.21 10.09 -10.06
CA PRO A 371 1.84 9.70 -10.37
C PRO A 371 0.92 10.91 -10.64
N ARG A 372 -0.03 10.76 -11.56
CA ARG A 372 -1.07 11.77 -11.84
C ARG A 372 -2.15 11.78 -10.76
N GLU A 373 -2.51 10.60 -10.28
CA GLU A 373 -3.40 10.40 -9.15
C GLU A 373 -2.57 10.26 -7.88
N VAL A 374 -3.06 10.83 -6.77
CA VAL A 374 -2.36 10.71 -5.48
C VAL A 374 -2.52 9.28 -4.97
N ILE A 375 -1.40 8.66 -4.62
CA ILE A 375 -1.36 7.30 -4.11
C ILE A 375 -0.86 7.37 -2.67
N THR A 376 -1.69 7.02 -1.70
CA THR A 376 -1.41 7.25 -0.28
C THR A 376 -1.33 5.93 0.48
N ILE A 377 -0.34 5.84 1.38
CA ILE A 377 -0.30 4.82 2.42
C ILE A 377 -1.26 5.27 3.52
N VAL A 378 -2.52 4.85 3.43
CA VAL A 378 -3.58 5.33 4.33
C VAL A 378 -3.41 4.81 5.76
N ASP A 379 -2.84 3.61 5.89
CA ASP A 379 -2.53 2.99 7.16
C ASP A 379 -1.38 2.01 6.98
N CYS A 380 -0.61 1.78 8.03
CA CYS A 380 0.49 0.83 8.00
C CYS A 380 0.72 0.27 9.40
N GLY A 381 1.41 -0.87 9.45
CA GLY A 381 1.72 -1.50 10.70
C GLY A 381 2.57 -2.74 10.52
N VAL A 382 2.61 -3.55 11.56
CA VAL A 382 3.44 -4.75 11.66
C VAL A 382 2.56 -5.93 12.00
N ILE A 383 2.99 -7.14 11.62
CA ILE A 383 2.30 -8.36 12.07
C ILE A 383 2.84 -8.69 13.45
N ASP A 384 2.00 -8.56 14.46
CA ASP A 384 2.33 -8.97 15.81
C ASP A 384 2.36 -10.50 15.93
N LEU A 385 3.57 -11.00 16.18
CA LEU A 385 3.86 -12.42 16.35
C LEU A 385 3.95 -12.84 17.82
N THR A 386 3.63 -11.96 18.77
CA THR A 386 3.49 -12.32 20.19
C THR A 386 2.28 -13.25 20.39
N GLU A 387 2.38 -14.12 21.41
CA GLU A 387 1.39 -15.16 21.73
C GLU A 387 0.19 -14.63 22.51
#